data_AF-A0A3B0RXH7-F1
#
_entry.id   AF-A0A3B0RXH7-F1
#
_cell.length_a   1.000
_cell.length_b   1.000
_cell.length_c   1.000
_cell.angle_alpha   90.00
_cell.angle_beta   90.00
_cell.angle_gamma   90.00
#
_symmetry.space_group_name_H-M   'P 1'
#
loop_
_entity.id
_entity.type
_entity.pdbx_description
1 polymer ?
#
loop_
_entity_poly.entity_id
_entity_poly.type
_entity_poly.pdbx_seq_one_letter_code
_entity_poly.pdbx_strand_id
1 'polypeptide(L)'
;DSNTRDFLWEAGVPYRLEIARVGERPDGFFTWRGSVTDTTTGRVTHIRDLYSAGAHLRGPVMWIESFAPCDAPRCQVRWSDAEVTMDDGSIRAVTAMRVDYQPHAAGGCTNTNVVIDNGCFVQRTGQLRTTKAGATISIV
;
A
#
# COMPACT_ATOMS: atom_id res chain seq x y z
N ASP A 1 -16.05 -4.68 -8.95
CA ASP A 1 -16.43 -4.61 -7.53
C ASP A 1 -15.83 -3.40 -6.85
N SER A 2 -16.30 -3.09 -5.64
CA SER A 2 -15.80 -2.02 -4.78
C SER A 2 -14.45 -2.36 -4.13
N ASN A 3 -13.46 -2.69 -4.95
CA ASN A 3 -12.10 -3.03 -4.53
C ASN A 3 -11.09 -2.21 -5.33
N THR A 4 -9.96 -1.87 -4.72
CA THR A 4 -8.86 -1.16 -5.40
C THR A 4 -8.33 -1.92 -6.61
N ARG A 5 -8.44 -3.26 -6.64
CA ARG A 5 -8.12 -4.08 -7.82
C ARG A 5 -8.88 -3.66 -9.08
N ASP A 6 -10.13 -3.26 -8.92
CA ASP A 6 -11.03 -2.95 -10.03
C ASP A 6 -11.10 -1.43 -10.30
N PHE A 7 -10.31 -0.63 -9.59
CA PHE A 7 -10.16 0.80 -9.86
C PHE A 7 -9.44 1.02 -11.20
N LEU A 8 -9.85 2.04 -11.94
CA LEU A 8 -9.32 2.36 -13.27
C LEU A 8 -7.99 3.13 -13.14
N TRP A 9 -6.94 2.41 -12.75
CA TRP A 9 -5.59 2.97 -12.63
C TRP A 9 -5.04 3.36 -14.01
N GLU A 10 -4.43 4.54 -14.08
CA GLU A 10 -3.67 4.98 -15.24
C GLU A 10 -2.17 4.96 -14.92
N ALA A 11 -1.38 4.37 -15.83
CA ALA A 11 0.06 4.25 -15.63
C ALA A 11 0.71 5.65 -15.59
N GLY A 12 1.52 5.90 -14.56
CA GLY A 12 2.21 7.17 -14.38
C GLY A 12 1.38 8.26 -13.71
N VAL A 13 0.10 8.03 -13.44
CA VAL A 13 -0.74 8.95 -12.66
C VAL A 13 -0.49 8.72 -11.16
N PRO A 14 -0.16 9.77 -10.39
CA PRO A 14 -0.01 9.67 -8.95
C PRO A 14 -1.37 9.66 -8.23
N TYR A 15 -1.54 8.69 -7.34
CA TYR A 15 -2.75 8.52 -6.53
C TYR A 15 -2.40 8.52 -5.04
N ARG A 16 -3.27 9.14 -4.23
CA ARG A 16 -3.24 9.00 -2.77
C ARG A 16 -4.24 7.94 -2.36
N LEU A 17 -3.77 6.94 -1.61
CA LEU A 17 -4.63 5.94 -0.97
C LEU A 17 -4.81 6.34 0.49
N GLU A 18 -6.04 6.33 0.97
CA GLU A 18 -6.36 6.66 2.35
C GLU A 18 -7.27 5.60 2.97
N ILE A 19 -6.97 5.26 4.24
CA ILE A 19 -7.84 4.47 5.11
C ILE A 19 -8.12 5.32 6.35
N ALA A 20 -9.37 5.75 6.52
CA ALA A 20 -9.77 6.65 7.59
C ALA A 20 -10.92 6.09 8.41
N ARG A 21 -10.89 6.31 9.73
CA ARG A 21 -12.02 6.05 10.62
C ARG A 21 -13.05 7.15 10.42
N VAL A 22 -14.25 6.80 9.94
CA VAL A 22 -15.31 7.79 9.66
C VAL A 22 -16.34 7.89 10.78
N GLY A 23 -16.38 6.93 11.70
CA GLY A 23 -17.25 6.99 12.87
C GLY A 23 -17.38 5.66 13.60
N GLU A 24 -18.03 5.72 14.76
CA GLU A 24 -18.48 4.56 15.53
C GLU A 24 -19.96 4.30 15.23
N ARG A 25 -20.32 3.02 15.17
CA ARG A 25 -21.67 2.55 14.91
C ARG A 25 -22.38 2.20 16.22
N PRO A 26 -23.72 2.18 16.26
CA PRO A 26 -24.47 1.80 17.46
C PRO A 26 -24.20 0.38 17.97
N ASP A 27 -23.68 -0.50 17.11
CA ASP A 27 -23.30 -1.88 17.44
C ASP A 27 -21.89 -2.00 18.05
N GLY A 28 -21.20 -0.86 18.29
CA GLY A 28 -19.86 -0.80 18.85
C GLY A 28 -18.73 -1.06 17.83
N PHE A 29 -19.05 -1.19 16.54
CA PHE A 29 -18.05 -1.31 15.48
C PHE A 29 -17.65 0.08 14.94
N PHE A 30 -16.42 0.20 14.49
CA PHE A 30 -15.91 1.38 13.79
C PHE A 30 -16.00 1.18 12.28
N THR A 31 -16.43 2.24 11.60
CA THR A 31 -16.44 2.29 10.13
C THR A 31 -15.10 2.84 9.64
N TRP A 32 -14.44 2.06 8.79
CA TRP A 32 -13.17 2.36 8.15
C TRP A 32 -13.38 2.52 6.65
N ARG A 33 -13.16 3.73 6.14
CA ARG A 33 -13.33 4.07 4.74
C ARG A 33 -12.02 3.96 3.98
N GLY A 34 -12.04 3.22 2.88
CA GLY A 34 -10.98 3.25 1.88
C GLY A 34 -11.34 4.21 0.75
N SER A 35 -10.45 5.14 0.43
CA SER A 35 -10.58 6.12 -0.65
C SER A 35 -9.33 6.17 -1.52
N VAL A 36 -9.52 6.51 -2.79
CA VAL A 36 -8.45 6.82 -3.74
C VAL A 36 -8.66 8.23 -4.25
N THR A 37 -7.62 9.06 -4.16
CA THR A 37 -7.61 10.40 -4.73
C THR A 37 -6.64 10.43 -5.91
N ASP A 38 -7.16 10.75 -7.09
CA ASP A 38 -6.30 11.18 -8.19
C ASP A 38 -5.73 12.56 -7.84
N THR A 39 -4.41 12.62 -7.64
CA THR A 39 -3.76 13.86 -7.17
C THR A 39 -3.62 14.91 -8.26
N THR A 40 -3.76 14.52 -9.54
CA THR A 40 -3.73 15.43 -10.68
C THR A 40 -5.05 16.17 -10.82
N THR A 41 -6.17 15.45 -10.67
CA THR A 41 -7.52 16.03 -10.82
C THR A 41 -8.16 16.44 -9.50
N GLY A 42 -7.62 15.97 -8.37
CA GLY A 42 -8.23 16.11 -7.05
C GLY A 42 -9.46 15.22 -6.83
N ARG A 43 -9.83 14.39 -7.81
CA ARG A 43 -11.03 13.55 -7.73
C ARG A 43 -10.84 12.46 -6.69
N VAL A 44 -11.71 12.48 -5.67
CA VAL A 44 -11.79 11.43 -4.65
C VAL A 44 -12.83 10.40 -5.07
N THR A 45 -12.43 9.13 -5.05
CA THR A 45 -13.32 7.98 -5.25
C THR A 45 -13.38 7.19 -3.95
N HIS A 46 -14.59 7.05 -3.41
CA HIS A 46 -14.85 6.11 -2.33
C HIS A 46 -14.80 4.69 -2.88
N ILE A 47 -13.92 3.86 -2.33
CA ILE A 47 -13.82 2.45 -2.72
C ILE A 47 -14.84 1.64 -1.97
N ARG A 48 -14.74 1.61 -0.63
CA ARG A 48 -15.69 0.91 0.26
C ARG A 48 -15.52 1.33 1.71
N ASP A 49 -16.53 1.00 2.51
CA ASP A 49 -16.46 1.01 3.96
C ASP A 49 -16.33 -0.42 4.48
N LEU A 50 -15.46 -0.62 5.47
CA LEU A 50 -15.29 -1.85 6.23
C LEU A 50 -15.62 -1.59 7.69
N TYR A 51 -16.11 -2.62 8.38
CA TYR A 51 -16.51 -2.52 9.79
C TYR A 51 -15.59 -3.38 10.63
N SER A 52 -15.05 -2.80 11.71
CA SER A 52 -14.14 -3.49 12.62
C SER A 52 -14.42 -3.08 14.06
N ALA A 53 -14.32 -4.01 15.01
CA ALA A 53 -14.35 -3.68 16.43
C ALA A 53 -13.12 -2.84 16.85
N GLY A 54 -12.05 -2.82 16.05
CA GLY A 54 -10.86 -2.05 16.32
C GLY A 54 -11.03 -0.56 16.01
N ALA A 55 -10.79 0.27 17.03
CA ALA A 55 -10.79 1.73 16.91
C ALA A 55 -9.51 2.28 16.24
N HIS A 56 -8.45 1.48 16.10
CA HIS A 56 -7.14 1.93 15.62
C HIS A 56 -6.55 0.98 14.57
N LEU A 57 -5.81 1.53 13.61
CA LEU A 57 -4.99 0.75 12.69
C LEU A 57 -3.68 0.33 13.38
N ARG A 58 -3.23 -0.88 13.12
CA ARG A 58 -1.92 -1.39 13.56
C ARG A 58 -1.27 -2.17 12.43
N GLY A 59 0.03 -1.98 12.25
CA GLY A 59 0.83 -2.71 11.26
C GLY A 59 0.30 -2.57 9.82
N PRO A 60 0.17 -1.34 9.27
CA PRO A 60 -0.22 -1.18 7.87
C PRO A 60 0.79 -1.88 6.96
N VAL A 61 0.27 -2.57 5.95
CA VAL A 61 1.06 -3.24 4.91
C VAL A 61 0.64 -2.66 3.56
N MET A 62 1.62 -2.38 2.71
CA MET A 62 1.40 -2.02 1.32
C MET A 62 2.07 -3.08 0.46
N TRP A 63 1.35 -3.55 -0.56
CA TRP A 63 1.87 -4.54 -1.49
C TRP A 63 1.21 -4.36 -2.84
N ILE A 64 1.89 -4.78 -3.91
CA ILE A 64 1.21 -5.23 -5.12
C ILE A 64 1.01 -6.73 -5.03
N GLU A 65 -0.20 -7.18 -5.34
CA GLU A 65 -0.47 -8.58 -5.63
C GLU A 65 -0.35 -8.76 -7.15
N SER A 66 0.61 -9.56 -7.58
CA SER A 66 0.83 -9.84 -9.00
C SER A 66 0.52 -11.30 -9.27
N PHE A 67 -0.46 -11.53 -10.14
CA PHE A 67 -0.83 -12.86 -10.63
C PHE A 67 -0.13 -13.21 -11.96
N ALA A 68 0.80 -12.36 -12.40
CA ALA A 68 1.53 -12.58 -13.64
C ALA A 68 2.57 -13.70 -13.45
N PRO A 69 2.86 -14.50 -14.50
CA PRO A 69 4.01 -15.39 -14.51
C PRO A 69 5.31 -14.65 -14.15
N CYS A 70 6.27 -15.36 -13.54
CA CYS A 70 7.51 -14.72 -13.08
C CYS A 70 8.38 -14.16 -14.23
N ASP A 71 8.18 -14.62 -15.47
CA ASP A 71 8.84 -14.14 -16.68
C ASP A 71 8.01 -13.11 -17.47
N ALA A 72 6.86 -12.68 -16.94
CA ALA A 72 6.05 -11.62 -17.54
C ALA A 72 6.83 -10.30 -17.64
N PRO A 73 6.43 -9.37 -18.53
CA PRO A 73 7.00 -8.04 -18.60
C PRO A 73 7.02 -7.35 -17.23
N ARG A 74 8.14 -6.70 -16.93
CA ARG A 74 8.34 -5.98 -15.67
C ARG A 74 7.25 -4.93 -15.45
N CYS A 75 6.71 -4.90 -14.24
CA CYS A 75 5.94 -3.79 -13.71
C CYS A 75 6.63 -3.19 -12.48
N GLN A 76 6.27 -1.96 -12.15
CA GLN A 76 6.76 -1.29 -10.95
C GLN A 76 5.69 -0.42 -10.32
N VAL A 77 5.77 -0.26 -9.01
CA VAL A 77 5.03 0.73 -8.24
C VAL A 77 6.01 1.51 -7.37
N ARG A 78 5.72 2.80 -7.18
CA ARG A 78 6.43 3.67 -6.25
C ARG A 78 5.48 4.04 -5.13
N TRP A 79 5.90 3.82 -3.89
CA TRP A 79 5.20 4.24 -2.69
C TRP A 79 5.98 5.38 -2.04
N SER A 80 5.32 6.50 -1.80
CA SER A 80 5.90 7.71 -1.21
C SER A 80 4.92 8.36 -0.23
N ASP A 81 5.42 9.33 0.53
CA ASP A 81 4.60 10.27 1.32
C ASP A 81 3.60 9.57 2.25
N ALA A 82 3.99 8.40 2.76
CA ALA A 82 3.17 7.64 3.69
C ALA A 82 3.15 8.36 5.04
N GLU A 83 1.95 8.61 5.56
CA GLU A 83 1.71 9.30 6.81
C GLU A 83 0.67 8.54 7.64
N VAL A 84 0.76 8.68 8.96
CA VAL A 84 -0.25 8.20 9.90
C VAL A 84 -0.73 9.34 10.79
N THR A 85 -2.04 9.45 10.94
CA THR A 85 -2.66 10.35 11.93
C THR A 85 -2.86 9.60 13.24
N MET A 86 -2.30 10.13 14.31
CA MET A 86 -2.36 9.59 15.67
C MET A 86 -3.64 10.06 16.39
N ASP A 87 -3.95 9.45 17.54
CA ASP A 87 -5.16 9.77 18.32
C ASP A 87 -5.19 11.20 18.87
N ASP A 88 -4.02 11.81 19.05
CA ASP A 88 -3.87 13.21 19.45
C ASP A 88 -3.96 14.20 18.26
N GLY A 89 -4.22 13.68 17.06
CA GLY A 89 -4.28 14.45 15.82
C GLY A 89 -2.91 14.74 15.20
N SER A 90 -1.80 14.33 15.83
CA SER A 90 -0.47 14.49 15.25
C SER A 90 -0.29 13.60 14.01
N ILE A 91 0.45 14.11 13.03
CA ILE A 91 0.80 13.38 11.81
C ILE A 91 2.25 12.91 11.92
N ARG A 92 2.50 11.64 11.61
CA ARG A 92 3.84 11.06 11.57
C ARG A 92 4.13 10.50 10.19
N ALA A 93 5.23 10.95 9.59
CA ALA A 93 5.74 10.38 8.35
C ALA A 93 6.29 8.96 8.60
N VAL A 94 6.06 8.07 7.65
CA VAL A 94 6.59 6.70 7.63
C VAL A 94 7.86 6.71 6.78
N THR A 95 9.01 6.77 7.44
CA THR A 95 10.32 6.83 6.78
C THR A 95 11.04 5.49 6.71
N ALA A 96 10.48 4.42 7.30
CA ALA A 96 11.08 3.09 7.29
C ALA A 96 10.02 1.99 7.13
N MET A 97 10.36 0.93 6.40
CA MET A 97 9.49 -0.23 6.18
C MET A 97 10.27 -1.53 6.27
N ARG A 98 9.64 -2.55 6.87
CA ARG A 98 10.09 -3.93 6.79
C ARG A 98 9.62 -4.53 5.47
N VAL A 99 10.54 -5.13 4.73
CA VAL A 99 10.28 -5.76 3.43
C VAL A 99 10.10 -7.25 3.63
N ASP A 100 9.00 -7.79 3.14
CA ASP A 100 8.76 -9.23 3.03
C ASP A 100 8.32 -9.59 1.61
N TYR A 101 8.54 -10.86 1.24
CA TYR A 101 8.15 -11.39 -0.06
C TYR A 101 7.42 -12.72 0.13
N GLN A 102 6.43 -12.97 -0.72
CA GLN A 102 5.80 -14.28 -0.79
C GLN A 102 6.85 -15.34 -1.21
N PRO A 103 6.97 -16.45 -0.47
CA PRO A 103 7.86 -17.56 -0.85
C PRO A 103 7.45 -18.17 -2.18
N HIS A 104 8.42 -18.70 -2.93
CA HIS A 104 8.15 -19.38 -4.21
C HIS A 104 7.22 -20.59 -4.03
N ALA A 105 7.41 -21.36 -2.97
CA ALA A 105 6.54 -22.50 -2.64
C ALA A 105 5.07 -22.10 -2.38
N ALA A 106 4.81 -20.83 -2.08
CA ALA A 106 3.47 -20.29 -1.89
C ALA A 106 2.95 -19.57 -3.15
N GLY A 107 3.59 -19.70 -4.31
CA GLY A 107 3.21 -19.04 -5.56
C GLY A 107 3.87 -17.67 -5.80
N GLY A 108 4.87 -17.29 -4.99
CA GLY A 108 5.64 -16.06 -5.19
C GLY A 108 6.74 -16.19 -6.26
N CYS A 109 7.23 -15.04 -6.75
CA CYS A 109 8.33 -15.00 -7.71
C CYS A 109 9.65 -14.56 -7.07
N THR A 110 10.74 -15.29 -7.30
CA THR A 110 12.08 -14.99 -6.74
C THR A 110 12.72 -13.71 -7.30
N ASN A 111 12.10 -13.09 -8.30
CA ASN A 111 12.55 -11.89 -9.01
C ASN A 111 11.63 -10.67 -8.78
N THR A 112 10.96 -10.60 -7.63
CA THR A 112 10.36 -9.34 -7.14
C THR A 112 11.31 -8.71 -6.12
N ASN A 113 11.69 -7.46 -6.31
CA ASN A 113 12.60 -6.72 -5.43
C ASN A 113 11.96 -5.42 -4.93
N VAL A 114 12.27 -5.03 -3.70
CA VAL A 114 11.90 -3.72 -3.13
C VAL A 114 13.16 -2.96 -2.79
N VAL A 115 13.31 -1.74 -3.28
CA VAL A 115 14.47 -0.87 -3.02
C VAL A 115 14.04 0.56 -2.74
N ILE A 116 14.95 1.38 -2.19
CA ILE A 116 14.77 2.83 -2.15
C ILE A 116 15.26 3.43 -3.46
N ASP A 117 14.48 4.31 -4.06
CA ASP A 117 14.82 5.05 -5.27
C ASP A 117 14.12 6.41 -5.25
N ASN A 118 14.90 7.50 -5.30
CA ASN A 118 14.42 8.89 -5.26
C ASN A 118 13.36 9.16 -4.19
N GLY A 119 13.67 8.86 -2.93
CA GLY A 119 12.75 9.12 -1.82
C GLY A 119 11.56 8.15 -1.72
N CYS A 120 11.47 7.14 -2.58
CA CYS A 120 10.32 6.23 -2.65
C CYS A 120 10.73 4.79 -2.28
N PHE A 121 9.81 4.03 -1.69
CA PHE A 121 9.88 2.57 -1.68
C PHE A 121 9.39 2.05 -3.03
N VAL A 122 10.25 1.41 -3.80
CA VAL A 122 9.92 0.95 -5.15
C VAL A 122 9.92 -0.56 -5.22
N GLN A 123 8.75 -1.13 -5.50
CA GLN A 123 8.56 -2.57 -5.73
C GLN A 123 8.57 -2.84 -7.24
N ARG A 124 9.44 -3.76 -7.69
CA ARG A 124 9.64 -4.10 -9.10
C ARG A 124 9.57 -5.62 -9.30
N THR A 125 8.84 -6.07 -10.31
CA THR A 125 8.89 -7.47 -10.78
C THR A 125 9.97 -7.63 -11.85
N GLY A 126 10.35 -8.88 -12.18
CA GLY A 126 11.37 -9.13 -13.19
C GLY A 126 12.77 -8.61 -12.84
N GLN A 127 13.06 -8.38 -11.56
CA GLN A 127 14.34 -7.87 -11.07
C GLN A 127 14.92 -8.81 -10.01
N LEU A 128 16.20 -9.17 -10.15
CA LEU A 128 16.89 -9.95 -9.12
C LEU A 128 16.81 -9.25 -7.76
N ARG A 129 16.44 -10.02 -6.73
CA ARG A 129 16.35 -9.54 -5.36
C ARG A 129 17.72 -9.15 -4.82
N THR A 130 17.81 -7.92 -4.32
CA THR A 130 18.98 -7.40 -3.58
C THR A 130 18.62 -7.13 -2.13
N THR A 131 17.38 -6.72 -1.86
CA THR A 131 16.86 -6.52 -0.50
C THR A 131 16.33 -7.86 0.02
N LYS A 132 16.88 -8.34 1.13
CA LYS A 132 16.48 -9.61 1.75
C LYS A 132 15.10 -9.49 2.40
N ALA A 133 14.35 -10.60 2.44
CA ALA A 133 13.15 -10.69 3.28
C ALA A 133 13.50 -10.41 4.75
N GLY A 134 12.61 -9.71 5.45
CA GLY A 134 12.81 -9.24 6.82
C GLY A 134 13.70 -8.01 6.96
N ALA A 135 14.34 -7.51 5.90
CA ALA A 135 15.15 -6.29 5.98
C ALA A 135 14.27 -5.06 6.24
N THR A 136 14.80 -4.11 7.01
CA THR A 136 14.22 -2.77 7.12
C THR A 136 14.98 -1.82 6.20
N ILE A 137 14.25 -1.11 5.35
CA ILE A 137 14.79 -0.06 4.47
C ILE A 137 14.19 1.28 4.88
N SER A 138 14.96 2.36 4.70
CA SER A 138 14.57 3.70 5.14
C SER A 138 14.82 4.72 4.05
N ILE A 139 13.88 5.66 3.92
CA ILE A 139 14.03 6.87 3.14
C ILE A 139 14.79 7.87 4.00
N VAL A 140 15.89 8.41 3.48
CA VAL A 140 16.73 9.44 4.13
C VAL A 140 16.33 10.81 3.62
#